data_AF-A0A317ZHG3-F1
#
_entry.id   AF-A0A317ZHG3-F1
#
_cell.length_a   1.000
_cell.length_b   1.000
_cell.length_c   1.000
_cell.angle_alpha   90.00
_cell.angle_beta   90.00
_cell.angle_gamma   90.00
#
_symmetry.space_group_name_H-M   'P 1'
#
loop_
_entity.id
_entity.type
_entity.pdbx_description
1 polymer ?
#
loop_
_entity_poly.entity_id
_entity_poly.type
_entity_poly.pdbx_seq_one_letter_code
_entity_poly.pdbx_strand_id
1 'polypeptide(L)' 'MSDETMPTAKPPAGEYRFSLREMLHEVKVERRDSQFGRQLVDATEIDKMFSKSKRKKKKAR' A
#
# COMPACT_ATOMS: atom_id res chain seq x y z
N MET A 1 -35.08 3.18 14.99
CA MET A 1 -34.11 2.73 13.97
C MET A 1 -34.37 3.59 12.76
N SER A 2 -33.52 4.59 12.54
CA SER A 2 -33.71 5.57 11.47
C SER A 2 -32.71 5.24 10.38
N ASP A 3 -33.19 4.75 9.25
CA ASP A 3 -32.39 4.51 8.05
C ASP A 3 -31.99 5.87 7.46
N GLU A 4 -30.79 6.35 7.82
CA GLU A 4 -30.14 7.45 7.12
C GLU A 4 -29.60 6.95 5.77
N THR A 5 -30.41 7.09 4.72
CA THR A 5 -29.91 6.97 3.34
C THR A 5 -28.97 8.14 3.07
N MET A 6 -27.66 7.89 3.13
CA MET A 6 -26.61 8.83 2.74
C MET A 6 -26.84 9.28 1.29
N PRO A 7 -26.81 10.58 0.97
CA PRO A 7 -26.87 11.03 -0.41
C PRO A 7 -25.59 10.58 -1.12
N THR A 8 -25.69 9.61 -2.04
CA THR A 8 -24.62 9.28 -2.99
C THR A 8 -24.51 10.41 -4.01
N ALA A 9 -24.01 11.57 -3.57
CA ALA A 9 -23.58 12.63 -4.47
C ALA A 9 -22.37 12.08 -5.24
N LYS A 10 -22.60 11.70 -6.50
CA LYS A 10 -21.53 11.33 -7.43
C LYS A 10 -20.74 12.62 -7.67
N PRO A 11 -19.47 12.72 -7.25
CA PRO A 11 -18.70 13.95 -7.42
C PRO A 11 -18.60 14.29 -8.92
N PRO A 12 -18.60 15.58 -9.29
CA PRO A 12 -18.46 15.99 -10.68
C PRO A 12 -17.17 15.39 -11.26
N ALA A 13 -17.24 14.92 -12.50
CA ALA A 13 -16.19 14.15 -13.19
C ALA A 13 -14.88 14.94 -13.51
N GLY A 14 -14.58 16.01 -12.76
CA GLY A 14 -13.49 16.95 -13.02
C GLY A 14 -12.52 17.21 -11.85
N GLU A 15 -12.70 16.59 -10.68
CA GLU A 15 -11.96 16.98 -9.46
C GLU A 15 -11.00 15.92 -8.89
N TYR A 16 -10.70 14.84 -9.61
CA TYR A 16 -9.64 13.92 -9.20
C TYR A 16 -8.39 14.12 -10.05
N ARG A 17 -7.70 15.24 -9.80
CA ARG A 17 -6.42 15.58 -10.44
C ARG A 17 -5.20 14.96 -9.77
N PHE A 18 -5.37 13.95 -8.92
CA PHE A 18 -4.24 13.16 -8.45
C PHE A 18 -4.02 12.04 -9.45
N SER A 19 -2.97 12.18 -10.27
CA SER A 19 -2.53 11.06 -11.08
C SER A 19 -2.16 9.90 -10.13
N LEU A 20 -2.46 8.66 -10.51
CA LEU A 20 -2.05 7.48 -9.73
C LEU A 20 -0.55 7.54 -9.35
N ARG A 21 0.25 8.12 -10.23
CA ARG A 21 1.67 8.37 -10.02
C ARG A 21 1.96 9.29 -8.83
N GLU A 22 1.22 10.39 -8.66
CA GLU A 22 1.40 11.31 -7.53
C GLU A 22 1.02 10.66 -6.21
N MET A 23 -0.11 9.95 -6.17
CA MET A 23 -0.52 9.21 -4.96
C MET A 23 0.53 8.17 -4.55
N LEU A 24 1.08 7.42 -5.52
CA LEU A 24 2.15 6.46 -5.25
C LEU A 24 3.44 7.14 -4.78
N HIS A 25 3.72 8.36 -5.26
CA HIS A 25 4.89 9.13 -4.83
C HIS A 25 4.74 9.59 -3.39
N GLU A 26 3.58 10.14 -3.01
CA GLU A 26 3.29 10.56 -1.64
C GLU A 26 3.40 9.39 -0.65
N VAL A 27 2.77 8.25 -0.98
CA VAL A 27 2.88 7.03 -0.16
C VAL A 27 4.33 6.56 -0.03
N LYS A 28 5.15 6.71 -1.08
CA LYS A 28 6.56 6.35 -1.03
C LYS A 28 7.35 7.27 -0.09
N VAL A 29 7.06 8.57 -0.10
CA VAL A 29 7.67 9.55 0.81
C VAL A 29 7.27 9.23 2.26
N GLU A 30 5.98 8.99 2.52
CA GLU A 30 5.48 8.63 3.85
C GLU A 30 6.12 7.34 4.40
N ARG A 31 6.30 6.32 3.55
CA ARG A 31 6.97 5.08 3.93
C ARG A 31 8.44 5.28 4.31
N ARG A 32 9.12 6.27 3.74
CA ARG A 32 10.52 6.58 4.06
C ARG A 32 10.65 7.37 5.36
N ASP A 33 9.78 8.36 5.53
CA ASP A 33 10.00 9.40 6.54
C ASP A 33 9.28 9.10 7.86
N SER A 34 8.20 8.33 7.84
CA SER A 34 7.51 7.88 9.07
C SER A 34 8.22 6.69 9.75
N GLN A 35 8.16 6.64 11.08
CA GLN A 35 8.72 5.52 11.85
C GLN A 35 7.99 4.20 11.54
N PHE A 36 6.68 4.25 11.39
CA PHE A 36 5.86 3.10 10.99
C PHE A 36 6.15 2.64 9.56
N GLY A 37 6.33 3.59 8.63
CA GLY A 37 6.71 3.32 7.26
C GLY A 37 8.03 2.55 7.15
N ARG A 38 9.04 2.96 7.93
CA ARG A 38 10.32 2.26 8.02
C ARG A 38 10.17 0.82 8.53
N GLN A 39 9.42 0.62 9.62
CA GLN A 39 9.15 -0.71 10.16
C GLN A 39 8.43 -1.62 9.15
N LEU A 40 7.50 -1.07 8.37
CA LEU A 40 6.79 -1.81 7.34
C LEU A 40 7.73 -2.23 6.18
N VAL A 41 8.60 -1.32 5.73
CA VAL A 41 9.62 -1.64 4.72
C VAL A 41 10.52 -2.77 5.24
N ASP A 42 11.03 -2.65 6.46
CA ASP A 42 11.89 -3.67 7.09
C ASP A 42 11.21 -5.03 7.14
N ALA A 43 9.95 -5.11 7.58
CA ALA A 43 9.18 -6.35 7.62
C ALA A 43 9.08 -7.00 6.22
N THR A 44 8.81 -6.21 5.17
CA THR A 44 8.75 -6.74 3.80
C THR A 44 10.11 -7.22 3.28
N GLU A 45 11.21 -6.59 3.71
CA GLU A 45 12.56 -7.00 3.33
C GLU A 45 12.96 -8.31 4.02
N ILE A 46 12.64 -8.43 5.31
CA ILE A 46 12.79 -9.66 6.09
C ILE A 46 12.05 -10.82 5.41
N ASP A 47 10.79 -10.63 5.02
CA ASP A 47 10.01 -11.66 4.32
C ASP A 47 10.63 -12.06 2.97
N LYS A 48 11.23 -11.12 2.23
CA LYS A 48 11.96 -11.43 0.98
C LYS A 48 13.20 -12.29 1.25
N MET A 49 13.92 -12.05 2.34
CA MET A 49 15.08 -12.86 2.71
C MET A 49 14.67 -14.30 3.03
N PHE A 50 13.59 -14.49 3.79
CA PHE A 50 13.13 -15.82 4.20
C PHE A 50 12.38 -16.58 3.09
N SER A 51 11.66 -15.89 2.21
CA SER A 51 10.98 -16.51 1.06
C SER A 51 11.97 -17.02 0.01
N LYS A 52 13.10 -16.34 -0.20
CA LYS A 52 14.20 -16.82 -1.08
C LYS A 52 14.83 -18.12 -0.55
N SER A 53 14.98 -18.24 0.78
CA SER A 53 15.46 -19.47 1.42
C SER A 53 14.51 -20.66 1.20
N LYS A 54 13.19 -20.44 1.34
CA LYS A 54 12.18 -21.48 1.09
C LYS A 54 12.14 -21.96 -0.37
N ARG A 55 12.38 -21.08 -1.35
CA ARG A 55 12.39 -21.45 -2.78
C ARG A 55 13.61 -22.29 -3.18
N LYS A 56 14.79 -22.05 -2.60
CA LYS A 56 16.00 -22.86 -2.88
C LYS A 56 15.83 -24.30 -2.41
N LYS A 57 15.20 -24.53 -1.25
CA LYS A 57 14.95 -25.87 -0.70
C LYS A 57 14.00 -26.73 -1.57
N LYS A 58 13.10 -26.12 -2.33
CA LYS A 58 12.16 -26.83 -3.22
C LYS A 58 12.78 -27.27 -4.55
N LYS A 59 13.84 -26.61 -5.03
CA LYS A 59 14.53 -26.98 -6.27
C LYS A 59 15.58 -28.07 -6.10
N ALA A 60 15.95 -28.39 -4.86
CA ALA A 60 16.95 -29.40 -4.51
C ALA A 60 16.32 -30.75 -4.08
N ARG A 61 15.04 -30.98 -4.38
CA ARG A 61 14.35 -32.26 -4.17
C ARG A 61 13.93 -32.82 -5.51
#